data_AF-A0A1H6KPX4-F1
#
_entry.id   AF-A0A1H6KPX4-F1
#
_cell.length_a   1.000
_cell.length_b   1.000
_cell.length_c   1.000
_cell.angle_alpha   90.00
_cell.angle_beta   90.00
_cell.angle_gamma   90.00
#
_symmetry.space_group_name_H-M   'P 1'
#
loop_
_entity.id
_entity.type
_entity.pdbx_description
1 polymer ?
#
loop_
_entity_poly.entity_id
_entity_poly.type
_entity_poly.pdbx_seq_one_letter_code
_entity_poly.pdbx_strand_id
1 'polypeptide(L)'
;MTYKYLTQEVIDSGGRNITSPEMFAEARLYNIEAMKNSVKRRRVHALFNTWVITQYVLVIWFMFSLITVYSNDYVANWRIILAALGFLGYLILVTYFIYMKNCRERYVLCLVSLPAILISFIFLLFPAANFGMGWYYNNEENKLSKELGYPSFPRLLITTVNSDADSITNLTYDSIREKANRDHPHDGTFL
;
A
#
# COMPACT_ATOMS: atom_id res chain seq x y z
N MET A 1 21.77 7.95 0.47
CA MET A 1 22.67 8.51 1.51
C MET A 1 23.06 7.36 2.42
N THR A 2 24.30 7.35 2.91
CA THR A 2 24.75 6.31 3.85
C THR A 2 24.60 6.88 5.24
N TYR A 3 23.64 6.38 6.01
CA TYR A 3 23.46 6.79 7.40
C TYR A 3 24.63 6.26 8.24
N LYS A 4 25.29 7.14 9.00
CA LYS A 4 26.48 6.81 9.78
C LYS A 4 26.11 6.23 11.14
N TYR A 5 25.04 6.72 11.76
CA TYR A 5 24.60 6.26 13.08
C TYR A 5 23.33 5.42 13.04
N LEU A 6 22.54 5.44 11.97
CA LEU A 6 21.29 4.67 11.85
C LEU A 6 21.46 3.39 11.04
N THR A 7 21.25 2.24 11.69
CA THR A 7 21.18 0.91 11.06
C THR A 7 19.74 0.37 11.11
N GLN A 8 19.44 -0.65 10.29
CA GLN A 8 18.12 -1.29 10.27
C GLN A 8 17.71 -1.83 11.66
N GLU A 9 18.66 -2.39 12.43
CA GLU A 9 18.41 -2.88 13.79
C GLU A 9 17.94 -1.78 14.76
N VAL A 10 18.47 -0.56 14.62
CA VAL A 10 18.07 0.60 15.44
C VAL A 10 16.68 1.11 15.05
N ILE A 11 16.30 0.92 13.80
CA ILE A 11 14.96 1.28 13.29
C ILE A 11 13.92 0.27 13.76
N ASP A 12 14.27 -1.01 13.73
CA ASP A 12 13.42 -2.11 14.18
C ASP A 12 13.23 -2.09 15.71
N SER A 13 14.20 -1.56 16.48
CA SER A 13 14.08 -1.37 17.93
C SER A 13 13.17 -0.19 18.35
N GLY A 14 12.71 0.63 17.40
CA GLY A 14 11.68 1.66 17.60
C GLY A 14 12.11 2.92 18.37
N GLY A 15 13.32 2.97 18.92
CA GLY A 15 13.82 4.13 19.64
C GLY A 15 15.31 4.05 19.96
N ARG A 16 15.98 5.21 19.95
CA ARG A 16 17.38 5.35 20.37
C ARG A 16 17.55 6.58 21.25
N ASN A 17 18.22 6.41 22.38
CA ASN A 17 18.71 7.53 23.17
C ASN A 17 19.80 8.26 22.39
N ILE A 18 19.56 9.53 22.11
CA ILE A 18 20.45 10.36 21.32
C ILE A 18 21.58 10.86 22.21
N THR A 19 22.82 10.51 21.83
CA THR A 19 24.03 10.88 22.59
C THR A 19 24.79 12.05 21.99
N SER A 20 24.41 12.54 20.81
CA SER A 20 25.05 13.71 20.17
C SER A 20 24.09 14.54 19.31
N PRO A 21 24.36 15.85 19.13
CA PRO A 21 23.58 16.71 18.22
C PRO A 21 23.56 16.24 16.77
N GLU A 22 24.65 15.63 16.29
CA GLU A 22 24.74 15.06 14.94
C GLU A 22 23.78 13.87 14.76
N MET A 23 23.65 13.02 15.79
CA MET A 23 22.72 11.89 15.79
C MET A 23 21.26 12.36 15.83
N PHE A 24 20.97 13.49 16.48
CA PHE A 24 19.65 14.12 16.44
C PHE A 24 19.29 14.64 15.04
N ALA A 25 20.22 15.34 14.39
CA ALA A 25 20.02 15.84 13.04
C ALA A 25 19.78 14.69 12.05
N GLU A 26 20.56 13.61 12.17
CA GLU A 26 20.41 12.42 11.34
C GLU A 26 19.09 11.68 11.59
N ALA A 27 18.67 11.49 12.84
CA ALA A 27 17.37 10.88 13.19
C ALA A 27 16.19 11.72 12.69
N ARG A 28 16.29 13.05 12.73
CA ARG A 28 15.28 13.95 12.18
C ARG A 28 15.21 13.84 10.66
N LEU A 29 16.35 13.80 9.97
CA LEU A 29 16.41 13.61 8.52
C LEU A 29 15.80 12.26 8.12
N TYR A 30 16.16 11.19 8.83
CA TYR A 30 15.57 9.88 8.64
C TYR A 30 14.04 9.91 8.82
N ASN A 31 13.53 10.53 9.88
CA ASN A 31 12.07 10.60 10.11
C ASN A 31 11.33 11.35 8.98
N ILE A 32 11.94 12.38 8.41
CA ILE A 32 11.40 13.10 7.25
C ILE A 32 11.40 12.19 6.01
N GLU A 33 12.49 11.45 5.77
CA GLU A 33 12.61 10.52 4.64
C GLU A 33 11.68 9.31 4.77
N ALA A 34 11.62 8.68 5.95
CA ALA A 34 10.70 7.60 6.28
C ALA A 34 9.23 8.04 6.07
N MET A 35 8.87 9.26 6.48
CA MET A 35 7.53 9.80 6.19
C MET A 35 7.29 9.97 4.69
N LYS A 36 8.23 10.57 3.95
CA LYS A 36 8.11 10.71 2.49
C LYS A 36 7.95 9.36 1.79
N ASN A 37 8.75 8.36 2.19
CA ASN A 37 8.72 7.00 1.63
C ASN A 37 7.42 6.28 1.99
N SER A 38 6.93 6.41 3.22
CA SER A 38 5.63 5.85 3.64
C SER A 38 4.46 6.45 2.85
N VAL A 39 4.46 7.77 2.62
CA VAL A 39 3.44 8.46 1.81
C VAL A 39 3.52 8.02 0.36
N LYS A 40 4.74 7.90 -0.19
CA LYS A 40 4.96 7.43 -1.55
C LYS A 40 4.43 5.99 -1.73
N ARG A 41 4.76 5.09 -0.82
CA ARG A 41 4.26 3.71 -0.81
C ARG A 41 2.74 3.67 -0.73
N ARG A 42 2.13 4.42 0.20
CA ARG A 42 0.67 4.52 0.33
C ARG A 42 0.00 5.05 -0.93
N ARG A 43 0.60 6.04 -1.62
CA ARG A 43 0.10 6.56 -2.90
C ARG A 43 0.14 5.49 -4.01
N VAL A 44 1.22 4.71 -4.10
CA VAL A 44 1.34 3.62 -5.08
C VAL A 44 0.26 2.55 -4.83
N HIS A 45 0.06 2.15 -3.57
CA HIS A 45 -1.03 1.23 -3.19
C HIS A 45 -2.41 1.79 -3.53
N ALA A 46 -2.66 3.06 -3.20
CA ALA A 46 -3.93 3.72 -3.46
C ALA A 46 -4.21 3.79 -4.97
N LEU A 47 -3.22 4.19 -5.79
CA LEU A 47 -3.36 4.25 -7.23
C LEU A 47 -3.65 2.87 -7.83
N PHE A 48 -2.96 1.83 -7.38
CA PHE A 48 -3.23 0.45 -7.80
C PHE A 48 -4.65 0.00 -7.42
N ASN A 49 -5.08 0.24 -6.18
CA ASN A 49 -6.43 -0.13 -5.74
C ASN A 49 -7.52 0.64 -6.50
N THR A 50 -7.34 1.96 -6.69
CA THR A 50 -8.27 2.78 -7.47
C THR A 50 -8.38 2.26 -8.91
N TRP A 51 -7.27 1.86 -9.52
CA TRP A 51 -7.25 1.26 -10.85
C TRP A 51 -8.05 -0.05 -10.91
N VAL A 52 -7.87 -0.94 -9.93
CA VAL A 52 -8.61 -2.22 -9.85
C VAL A 52 -10.11 -1.97 -9.63
N ILE A 53 -10.48 -1.06 -8.73
CA ILE A 53 -11.89 -0.69 -8.49
C ILE A 53 -12.53 -0.13 -9.77
N THR A 54 -11.82 0.73 -10.49
CA THR A 54 -12.30 1.31 -11.76
C THR A 54 -12.63 0.22 -12.78
N GLN A 55 -11.79 -0.82 -12.88
CA GLN A 55 -12.08 -1.93 -13.79
C GLN A 55 -13.34 -2.70 -13.39
N TYR A 56 -13.56 -2.96 -12.10
CA TYR A 56 -14.79 -3.61 -11.64
C TYR A 56 -16.02 -2.81 -12.03
N VAL A 57 -16.00 -1.49 -11.79
CA VAL A 57 -17.12 -0.60 -12.16
C VAL A 57 -17.38 -0.65 -13.67
N LEU A 58 -16.35 -0.56 -14.49
CA LEU A 58 -16.47 -0.61 -15.95
C LEU A 58 -17.04 -1.95 -16.45
N VAL A 59 -16.56 -3.06 -15.90
CA VAL A 59 -16.98 -4.41 -16.28
C VAL A 59 -18.42 -4.68 -15.88
N ILE A 60 -18.82 -4.26 -14.67
CA ILE A 60 -20.21 -4.34 -14.19
C ILE A 60 -21.13 -3.48 -15.07
N TRP A 61 -20.76 -2.22 -15.30
CA TRP A 61 -21.54 -1.30 -16.12
C TRP A 61 -21.74 -1.82 -17.55
N PHE A 62 -20.69 -2.39 -18.16
CA PHE A 62 -20.77 -2.93 -19.51
C PHE A 62 -21.65 -4.17 -19.58
N MET A 63 -21.59 -5.05 -18.57
CA MET A 63 -22.49 -6.20 -18.47
C MET A 63 -23.95 -5.78 -18.33
N PHE A 64 -24.27 -4.79 -17.49
CA PHE A 64 -25.63 -4.26 -17.39
C PHE A 64 -26.13 -3.65 -18.69
N SER A 65 -25.26 -2.91 -19.39
CA SER A 65 -25.58 -2.32 -20.69
C SER A 65 -25.87 -3.39 -21.75
N LEU A 66 -25.05 -4.46 -21.80
CA LEU A 66 -25.28 -5.59 -22.70
C LEU A 66 -26.60 -6.29 -22.42
N ILE A 67 -26.91 -6.59 -21.15
CA ILE A 67 -28.17 -7.22 -20.76
C ILE A 67 -29.35 -6.35 -21.18
N THR A 68 -29.28 -5.04 -20.95
CA THR A 68 -30.37 -4.11 -21.30
C THR A 68 -30.64 -4.08 -22.80
N VAL A 69 -29.58 -3.99 -23.62
CA VAL A 69 -29.68 -3.91 -25.09
C VAL A 69 -30.30 -5.19 -25.66
N TYR A 70 -29.89 -6.37 -25.17
CA TYR A 70 -30.34 -7.64 -25.71
C TYR A 70 -31.53 -8.27 -24.97
N SER A 71 -32.06 -7.61 -23.92
CA SER A 71 -33.21 -8.10 -23.15
C SER A 71 -34.50 -8.27 -23.95
N ASN A 72 -34.63 -7.57 -25.09
CA ASN A 72 -35.80 -7.63 -25.96
C ASN A 72 -35.72 -8.75 -27.02
N ASP A 73 -34.57 -9.40 -27.18
CA ASP A 73 -34.39 -10.52 -28.09
C ASP A 73 -34.68 -11.84 -27.36
N TYR A 74 -35.81 -12.49 -27.68
CA TYR A 74 -36.26 -13.76 -27.08
C TYR A 74 -35.36 -14.98 -27.38
N VAL A 75 -34.26 -14.79 -28.10
CA VAL A 75 -33.31 -15.86 -28.45
C VAL A 75 -32.06 -15.68 -27.59
N ALA A 76 -31.69 -16.74 -26.85
CA ALA A 76 -30.46 -16.77 -26.08
C ALA A 76 -29.25 -16.42 -26.96
N ASN A 77 -28.79 -15.18 -26.82
CA ASN A 77 -27.69 -14.67 -27.62
C ASN A 77 -26.39 -15.24 -27.04
N TRP A 78 -25.72 -16.12 -27.80
CA TRP A 78 -24.46 -16.75 -27.42
C TRP A 78 -23.40 -15.74 -26.96
N ARG A 79 -23.48 -14.48 -27.43
CA ARG A 79 -22.62 -13.38 -26.99
C ARG A 79 -22.83 -13.01 -25.52
N ILE A 80 -24.06 -13.04 -25.02
CA ILE A 80 -24.38 -12.77 -23.61
C ILE A 80 -23.82 -13.89 -22.74
N ILE A 81 -23.91 -15.14 -23.20
CA ILE A 81 -23.35 -16.29 -22.47
C ILE A 81 -21.82 -16.18 -22.38
N LEU A 82 -21.14 -15.87 -23.49
CA LEU A 82 -19.69 -15.64 -23.49
C LEU A 82 -19.29 -14.45 -22.61
N ALA A 83 -20.05 -13.35 -22.68
CA ALA A 83 -19.81 -12.18 -21.84
C ALA A 83 -19.99 -12.51 -20.35
N ALA A 84 -21.01 -13.30 -20.00
CA ALA A 84 -21.22 -13.77 -18.62
C ALA A 84 -20.08 -14.68 -18.12
N LEU A 85 -19.59 -15.59 -18.97
CA LEU A 85 -18.42 -16.41 -18.65
C LEU A 85 -17.15 -15.56 -18.45
N GLY A 86 -16.92 -14.59 -19.34
CA GLY A 86 -15.83 -13.62 -19.22
C GLY A 86 -15.91 -12.80 -17.95
N PHE A 87 -17.10 -12.31 -17.62
CA PHE A 87 -17.39 -11.54 -16.41
C PHE A 87 -17.09 -12.33 -15.15
N LEU A 88 -17.68 -13.53 -15.01
CA LEU A 88 -17.46 -14.37 -13.83
C LEU A 88 -16.00 -14.80 -13.72
N GLY A 89 -15.38 -15.21 -14.83
CA GLY A 89 -13.96 -15.57 -14.87
C GLY A 89 -13.08 -14.41 -14.41
N TYR A 90 -13.35 -13.20 -14.91
CA TYR A 90 -12.62 -11.99 -14.52
C TYR A 90 -12.81 -11.68 -13.03
N LEU A 91 -14.05 -11.64 -12.52
CA LEU A 91 -14.31 -11.33 -11.12
C LEU A 91 -13.60 -12.32 -10.18
N ILE A 92 -13.71 -13.62 -10.45
CA ILE A 92 -13.15 -14.66 -9.60
C ILE A 92 -11.62 -14.58 -9.62
N LEU A 93 -11.02 -14.52 -10.81
CA LEU A 93 -9.56 -14.54 -10.94
C LEU A 93 -8.95 -13.26 -10.36
N VAL A 94 -9.50 -12.08 -10.66
CA VAL A 94 -9.01 -10.81 -10.13
C VAL A 94 -9.15 -10.77 -8.62
N THR A 95 -10.30 -11.18 -8.08
CA THR A 95 -10.51 -11.20 -6.62
C THR A 95 -9.54 -12.15 -5.93
N TYR A 96 -9.38 -13.36 -6.45
CA TYR A 96 -8.50 -14.37 -5.88
C TYR A 96 -7.03 -13.94 -5.93
N PHE A 97 -6.52 -13.51 -7.09
CA PHE A 97 -5.11 -13.17 -7.23
C PHE A 97 -4.74 -11.83 -6.56
N ILE A 98 -5.60 -10.81 -6.65
CA ILE A 98 -5.28 -9.49 -6.12
C ILE A 98 -5.53 -9.40 -4.61
N TYR A 99 -6.68 -9.87 -4.10
CA TYR A 99 -7.05 -9.67 -2.70
C TYR A 99 -6.70 -10.85 -1.81
N MET A 100 -6.90 -12.09 -2.26
CA MET A 100 -6.58 -13.27 -1.43
C MET A 100 -5.10 -13.61 -1.48
N LYS A 101 -4.53 -13.75 -2.68
CA LYS A 101 -3.12 -14.11 -2.87
C LYS A 101 -2.18 -12.91 -2.75
N ASN A 102 -2.69 -11.67 -2.78
CA ASN A 102 -1.88 -10.44 -2.83
C ASN A 102 -0.79 -10.46 -3.93
N CYS A 103 -1.04 -11.18 -5.02
CA CYS A 103 -0.10 -11.35 -6.11
C CYS A 103 -0.19 -10.16 -7.07
N ARG A 104 0.86 -9.34 -7.09
CA ARG A 104 0.93 -8.10 -7.90
C ARG A 104 1.94 -8.21 -9.04
N GLU A 105 2.28 -9.44 -9.43
CA GLU A 105 3.18 -9.67 -10.56
C GLU A 105 2.54 -9.28 -11.89
N ARG A 106 3.29 -8.52 -12.70
CA ARG A 106 2.83 -8.00 -14.00
C ARG A 106 2.26 -9.07 -14.94
N TYR A 107 2.86 -10.25 -14.98
CA TYR A 107 2.41 -11.34 -15.86
C TYR A 107 1.12 -11.98 -15.35
N VAL A 108 1.03 -12.20 -14.04
CA VAL A 108 -0.17 -12.74 -13.40
C VAL A 108 -1.34 -11.77 -13.58
N LEU A 109 -1.12 -10.48 -13.32
CA LEU A 109 -2.15 -9.46 -13.51
C LEU A 109 -2.62 -9.39 -14.98
N CYS A 110 -1.71 -9.48 -15.95
CA CYS A 110 -2.06 -9.53 -17.37
C CYS A 110 -2.92 -10.77 -17.69
N LEU A 111 -2.50 -11.96 -17.28
CA LEU A 111 -3.20 -13.23 -17.55
C LEU A 111 -4.60 -13.26 -16.92
N VAL A 112 -4.70 -12.81 -15.68
CA VAL A 112 -5.97 -12.74 -14.93
C VAL A 112 -6.97 -11.75 -15.56
N SER A 113 -6.48 -10.81 -16.38
CA SER A 113 -7.32 -9.84 -17.10
C SER A 113 -7.87 -10.35 -18.42
N LEU A 114 -7.30 -11.41 -18.99
CA LEU A 114 -7.70 -11.93 -20.31
C LEU A 114 -9.19 -12.32 -20.40
N PRO A 115 -9.84 -12.88 -19.36
CA PRO A 115 -11.27 -13.17 -19.41
C PRO A 115 -12.15 -11.94 -19.71
N ALA A 116 -11.70 -10.72 -19.38
CA ALA A 116 -12.45 -9.51 -19.70
C ALA A 116 -12.64 -9.31 -21.22
N ILE A 117 -11.74 -9.84 -22.05
CA ILE A 117 -11.82 -9.75 -23.52
C ILE A 117 -13.07 -10.46 -24.05
N LEU A 118 -13.53 -11.52 -23.36
CA LEU A 118 -14.74 -12.24 -23.75
C LEU A 118 -16.02 -11.40 -23.59
N ILE A 119 -15.96 -10.33 -22.79
CA ILE A 119 -17.06 -9.37 -22.63
C ILE A 119 -17.10 -8.41 -23.81
N SER A 120 -15.93 -7.88 -24.20
CA SER A 120 -15.76 -6.99 -25.35
C SER A 120 -14.29 -6.86 -25.73
N PHE A 121 -14.03 -6.73 -27.03
CA PHE A 121 -12.68 -6.46 -27.54
C PHE A 121 -12.07 -5.17 -27.00
N ILE A 122 -12.88 -4.19 -26.58
CA ILE A 122 -12.37 -2.95 -25.98
C ILE A 122 -11.60 -3.22 -24.67
N PHE A 123 -11.94 -4.32 -23.97
CA PHE A 123 -11.26 -4.74 -22.75
C PHE A 123 -9.91 -5.42 -22.99
N LEU A 124 -9.43 -5.50 -24.24
CA LEU A 124 -8.03 -5.82 -24.52
C LEU A 124 -7.07 -4.79 -23.92
N LEU A 125 -7.55 -3.58 -23.63
CA LEU A 125 -6.81 -2.57 -22.88
C LEU A 125 -6.53 -2.98 -21.43
N PHE A 126 -7.34 -3.87 -20.83
CA PHE A 126 -7.18 -4.26 -19.43
C PHE A 126 -5.90 -5.07 -19.20
N PRO A 127 -5.62 -6.17 -19.93
CA PRO A 127 -4.34 -6.87 -19.83
C PRO A 127 -3.12 -5.96 -20.00
N ALA A 128 -3.16 -5.07 -21.01
CA ALA A 128 -2.06 -4.15 -21.30
C ALA A 128 -1.84 -3.15 -20.15
N ALA A 129 -2.92 -2.53 -19.66
CA ALA A 129 -2.85 -1.58 -18.57
C ALA A 129 -2.50 -2.24 -17.22
N ASN A 130 -2.98 -3.46 -16.96
CA ASN A 130 -2.60 -4.23 -15.77
C ASN A 130 -1.15 -4.69 -15.80
N PHE A 131 -0.62 -5.04 -16.98
CA PHE A 131 0.81 -5.28 -17.15
C PHE A 131 1.62 -4.01 -16.83
N GLY A 132 1.21 -2.86 -17.38
CA GLY A 132 1.83 -1.56 -17.13
C GLY A 132 1.79 -1.16 -15.64
N MET A 133 0.64 -1.30 -14.99
CA MET A 133 0.51 -1.02 -13.57
C MET A 133 1.30 -1.98 -12.69
N GLY A 134 1.32 -3.27 -13.01
CA GLY A 134 2.16 -4.24 -12.31
C GLY A 134 3.65 -3.91 -12.45
N TRP A 135 4.08 -3.47 -13.64
CA TRP A 135 5.46 -3.04 -13.86
C TRP A 135 5.80 -1.77 -13.07
N TYR A 136 4.93 -0.75 -13.10
CA TYR A 136 5.09 0.47 -12.31
C TYR A 136 5.15 0.17 -10.81
N TYR A 137 4.19 -0.62 -10.31
CA TYR A 137 4.11 -1.01 -8.91
C TYR A 137 5.38 -1.73 -8.46
N ASN A 138 5.84 -2.73 -9.22
CA ASN A 138 7.06 -3.47 -8.90
C ASN A 138 8.30 -2.59 -8.98
N ASN A 139 8.37 -1.67 -9.93
CA ASN A 139 9.50 -0.75 -10.04
C ASN A 139 9.59 0.21 -8.84
N GLU A 140 8.45 0.74 -8.39
CA GLU A 140 8.42 1.61 -7.20
C GLU A 140 8.66 0.83 -5.91
N GLU A 141 8.10 -0.38 -5.77
CA GLU A 141 8.36 -1.22 -4.58
C GLU A 141 9.83 -1.67 -4.53
N ASN A 142 10.46 -1.98 -5.67
CA ASN A 142 11.89 -2.30 -5.75
C ASN A 142 12.82 -1.11 -5.45
N LYS A 143 12.36 0.13 -5.68
CA LYS A 143 13.08 1.33 -5.25
C LYS A 143 12.95 1.51 -3.75
N LEU A 144 11.73 1.39 -3.23
CA LEU A 144 11.42 1.53 -1.80
C LEU A 144 12.06 0.41 -0.96
N SER A 145 12.23 -0.80 -1.50
CA SER A 145 12.85 -1.92 -0.78
C SER A 145 14.35 -1.72 -0.51
N LYS A 146 14.98 -0.74 -1.16
CA LYS A 146 16.39 -0.37 -0.94
C LYS A 146 16.54 0.73 0.11
N GLU A 147 15.43 1.33 0.54
CA GLU A 147 15.41 2.39 1.54
C GLU A 147 15.32 1.79 2.95
N LEU A 148 15.98 2.42 3.91
CA LEU A 148 15.97 2.01 5.32
C LEU A 148 14.57 2.12 5.93
N GLY A 149 14.22 1.14 6.78
CA GLY A 149 12.90 1.07 7.41
C GLY A 149 11.83 0.40 6.56
N TYR A 150 12.12 -0.08 5.35
CA TYR A 150 11.19 -0.94 4.61
C TYR A 150 10.86 -2.21 5.44
N PRO A 151 9.61 -2.73 5.44
CA PRO A 151 8.44 -2.29 4.66
C PRO A 151 7.59 -1.19 5.33
N SER A 152 7.67 -1.03 6.64
CA SER A 152 6.73 -0.20 7.42
C SER A 152 7.11 1.28 7.48
N PHE A 153 8.37 1.62 7.17
CA PHE A 153 8.99 2.93 7.36
C PHE A 153 8.68 3.53 8.74
N PRO A 154 9.03 2.82 9.83
CA PRO A 154 8.70 3.27 11.17
C PRO A 154 9.47 4.54 11.48
N ARG A 155 8.79 5.49 12.12
CA ARG A 155 9.43 6.71 12.62
C ARG A 155 10.10 6.40 13.95
N LEU A 156 11.31 6.91 14.12
CA LEU A 156 12.05 6.81 15.37
C LEU A 156 11.44 7.75 16.39
N LEU A 157 11.14 7.23 17.58
CA LEU A 157 10.82 8.05 18.74
C LEU A 157 12.13 8.72 19.21
N ILE A 158 12.25 10.02 18.98
CA ILE A 158 13.41 10.80 19.38
C ILE A 158 13.22 11.24 20.84
N THR A 159 13.86 10.54 21.77
CA THR A 159 14.02 11.00 23.15
C THR A 159 15.36 11.71 23.29
N THR A 160 15.33 13.03 23.46
CA THR A 160 16.45 13.74 24.04
C THR A 160 16.43 13.45 25.54
N VAL A 161 17.40 12.68 26.03
CA VAL A 161 17.71 12.74 27.46
C VAL A 161 18.27 14.14 27.65
N ASN A 162 17.43 15.05 28.14
CA ASN A 162 17.94 16.32 28.62
C ASN A 162 18.97 15.95 29.69
N SER A 163 20.18 16.47 29.55
CA SER A 163 21.35 16.20 30.38
C SER A 163 21.20 16.61 31.85
N ASP A 164 19.97 16.83 32.33
CA ASP A 164 19.64 17.13 33.72
C ASP A 164 19.02 15.93 34.46
N ALA A 165 18.83 14.78 33.78
CA ALA A 165 18.48 13.54 34.44
C ALA A 165 19.76 12.80 34.85
N ASP A 166 20.24 13.12 36.05
CA ASP A 166 21.52 12.68 36.63
C ASP A 166 21.68 11.15 36.84
N SER A 167 20.71 10.32 36.42
CA SER A 167 20.86 8.87 36.38
C SER A 167 19.72 8.16 35.62
N ILE A 168 20.04 7.01 35.01
CA ILE A 168 19.11 6.07 34.35
C ILE A 168 18.00 5.58 35.32
N THR A 169 18.24 5.67 36.63
CA THR A 169 17.29 5.33 37.70
C THR A 169 16.07 6.25 37.79
N ASN A 170 16.09 7.44 37.19
CA ASN A 170 14.95 8.39 37.21
C ASN A 170 14.05 8.32 35.95
N LEU A 171 14.36 7.44 34.99
CA LEU A 171 13.50 7.16 33.83
C LEU A 171 12.46 6.08 34.19
N THR A 172 11.51 6.43 35.05
CA THR A 172 10.36 5.57 35.34
C THR A 172 9.33 5.63 34.22
N TYR A 173 8.58 4.55 33.99
CA TYR A 173 7.53 4.46 32.96
C TYR A 173 6.51 5.63 33.04
N ASP A 174 6.31 6.15 34.24
CA ASP A 174 5.45 7.30 34.51
C ASP A 174 5.97 8.61 33.91
N SER A 175 7.29 8.85 33.85
CA SER A 175 7.83 10.09 33.27
C SER A 175 7.73 10.10 31.73
N ILE A 176 7.81 8.92 31.11
CA ILE A 176 7.57 8.73 29.68
C ILE A 176 6.07 8.93 29.36
N ARG A 177 5.19 8.38 30.21
CA ARG A 177 3.73 8.52 30.09
C ARG A 177 3.28 9.97 30.30
N GLU A 178 3.86 10.67 31.27
CA GLU A 178 3.53 12.06 31.59
C GLU A 178 3.96 13.01 30.48
N LYS A 179 5.14 12.78 29.86
CA LYS A 179 5.59 13.54 28.69
C LYS A 179 4.74 13.24 27.45
N ALA A 180 4.36 11.99 27.21
CA ALA A 180 3.47 11.61 26.11
C ALA A 180 2.08 12.27 26.24
N ASN A 181 1.51 12.31 27.44
CA ASN A 181 0.24 13.00 27.70
C ASN A 181 0.34 14.53 27.58
N ARG A 182 1.50 15.11 27.88
CA ARG A 182 1.72 16.57 27.77
C ARG A 182 1.86 17.01 26.31
N ASP A 183 2.59 16.26 25.50
CA ASP A 183 2.89 16.63 24.11
C ASP A 183 1.76 16.18 23.15
N HIS A 184 0.98 15.15 23.52
CA HIS A 184 -0.23 14.71 22.84
C HIS A 184 -1.33 14.36 23.88
N PRO A 185 -2.17 15.34 24.30
CA PRO A 185 -3.25 15.07 25.23
C PRO A 185 -4.27 14.14 24.58
N HIS A 186 -4.24 12.86 24.98
CA HIS A 186 -5.24 11.88 24.62
C HIS A 186 -6.34 11.85 25.69
N ASP A 187 -7.60 11.78 25.26
CA ASP A 187 -8.81 11.86 26.10
C ASP A 187 -9.11 10.53 26.82
N GLY A 188 -8.10 9.96 27.47
CA GLY A 188 -8.24 8.94 28.52
C GLY A 188 -8.88 7.60 28.14
N THR A 189 -9.17 7.31 26.88
CA THR A 189 -9.83 6.06 26.48
C THR A 189 -8.84 5.12 25.78
N PHE A 190 -8.08 4.39 26.59
CA PHE A 190 -7.50 3.11 26.18
C PHE A 190 -8.51 2.01 26.53
N LEU A 191 -9.16 1.45 25.51
CA LEU A 191 -9.74 0.10 25.50
C LEU A 191 -9.10 -0.67 24.35
#